data_AF-A0A661TUJ3-F1
#
_entry.id   AF-A0A661TUJ3-F1
#
_cell.length_a   1.000
_cell.length_b   1.000
_cell.length_c   1.000
_cell.angle_alpha   90.00
_cell.angle_beta   90.00
_cell.angle_gamma   90.00
#
_symmetry.space_group_name_H-M   'P 1'
#
loop_
_entity.id
_entity.type
_entity.pdbx_description
1 polymer ?
#
loop_
_entity_poly.entity_id
_entity_poly.type
_entity_poly.pdbx_seq_one_letter_code
_entity_poly.pdbx_strand_id
1 'polypeptide(L)'
;MVIENFVTSLIFLLFMKIFTKTLFVVGLFSILTPLLVFGVTDQINISQQITGEAVVCDNDGICEPERGETESNCPSDCGCNYNGICEPERLENYENCPSDCPAPAPAPTPGTVLIIDTTPPTIYNLLISKITLNSVIITWDTTEQTICQLYWGRTKDYEEGIIAEDAFYWSHSTKITTLSPATSYHFKISCRDSAKNESEIEDQKFTTLAPPDITPPANISDFEAIAGDKKITLKWENPPDPDFKEVKIFRSIEFYPSEPWEGIPIYIGQEQSFEDTGLTNRVTYYYTAFSYDKAGNYSSGAIVSATPQAPPVPPVKPPIKPPVKPPVKPPVVPPPSEVEKLKLEDFGFWQKEERLPIVEENKIKLKEKEPLTVSIDYEKVPEVLKTIMVTLKKENKYFSFLLRINREKTKYLATLLPPESGIYPFTIYVLDFKNQTLKAISGQLEIEKIEELPEEIPWYKDLRFGLYILLLILILAAIIYFTRKKRHKHRTSI
;
A
#
# COMPACT_ATOMS: atom_id res chain seq x y z
N MET A 1 -13.00 -51.14 -2.70
CA MET A 1 -11.60 -51.52 -2.45
C MET A 1 -10.74 -51.34 -3.72
N VAL A 2 -10.69 -50.13 -4.29
CA VAL A 2 -9.81 -49.78 -5.44
C VAL A 2 -9.33 -48.30 -5.37
N ILE A 3 -9.79 -47.48 -4.41
CA ILE A 3 -9.47 -46.03 -4.38
C ILE A 3 -8.45 -45.66 -3.28
N GLU A 4 -8.12 -46.57 -2.36
CA GLU A 4 -7.11 -46.30 -1.31
C GLU A 4 -5.65 -46.52 -1.75
N ASN A 5 -5.41 -47.17 -2.90
CA ASN A 5 -4.06 -47.46 -3.39
C ASN A 5 -3.49 -46.40 -4.37
N PHE A 6 -4.26 -45.36 -4.70
CA PHE A 6 -3.79 -44.31 -5.63
C PHE A 6 -3.16 -43.12 -4.91
N VAL A 7 -3.55 -42.87 -3.65
CA VAL A 7 -3.07 -41.71 -2.86
C VAL A 7 -1.73 -41.99 -2.19
N THR A 8 -1.44 -43.26 -1.84
CA THR A 8 -0.15 -43.67 -1.27
C THR A 8 0.98 -43.75 -2.30
N SER A 9 0.66 -43.99 -3.58
CA SER A 9 1.66 -44.08 -4.66
C SER A 9 2.11 -42.70 -5.17
N LEU A 10 1.26 -41.66 -5.06
CA LEU A 10 1.60 -40.30 -5.53
C LEU A 10 2.49 -39.54 -4.52
N ILE A 11 2.32 -39.83 -3.23
CA ILE A 11 3.12 -39.25 -2.14
C ILE A 11 4.54 -39.85 -2.12
N PHE A 12 4.72 -41.12 -2.52
CA PHE A 12 6.02 -41.77 -2.63
C PHE A 12 6.82 -41.30 -3.87
N LEU A 13 6.13 -40.89 -4.94
CA LEU A 13 6.74 -40.36 -6.17
C LEU A 13 7.16 -38.88 -6.07
N LEU A 14 6.52 -38.09 -5.20
CA LEU A 14 6.98 -36.73 -4.91
C LEU A 14 8.19 -36.68 -3.97
N PHE A 15 8.33 -37.65 -3.04
CA PHE A 15 9.45 -37.71 -2.12
C PHE A 15 10.78 -38.15 -2.77
N MET A 16 10.72 -38.91 -3.87
CA MET A 16 11.91 -39.38 -4.61
C MET A 16 12.45 -38.40 -5.67
N LYS A 17 11.77 -37.27 -5.93
CA LYS A 17 12.23 -36.26 -6.91
C LYS A 17 12.99 -35.09 -6.31
N ILE A 18 13.12 -35.04 -4.98
CA ILE A 18 13.79 -33.95 -4.25
C ILE A 18 15.20 -34.35 -3.77
N PHE A 19 15.62 -35.61 -3.95
CA PHE A 19 16.92 -36.10 -3.46
C PHE A 19 17.97 -36.40 -4.56
N THR A 20 17.75 -35.97 -5.81
CA THR A 20 18.67 -36.22 -6.93
C THR A 20 19.06 -34.95 -7.69
N LYS A 21 19.53 -33.92 -6.96
CA LYS A 21 20.27 -32.78 -7.54
C LYS A 21 21.43 -32.35 -6.65
N THR A 22 22.31 -33.29 -6.32
CA THR A 22 23.61 -32.99 -5.72
C THR A 22 24.59 -34.09 -6.11
N LEU A 23 25.17 -34.01 -7.31
CA LEU A 23 26.47 -34.57 -7.68
C LEU A 23 26.79 -34.28 -9.16
N PHE A 24 28.07 -34.00 -9.45
CA PHE A 24 28.71 -33.73 -10.76
C PHE A 24 28.37 -32.35 -11.36
N VAL A 25 29.33 -31.44 -11.56
CA VAL A 25 30.48 -31.56 -12.48
C VAL A 25 31.71 -30.79 -11.94
N VAL A 26 32.81 -31.48 -11.66
CA VAL A 26 34.17 -30.92 -11.73
C VAL A 26 35.01 -31.95 -12.48
N GLY A 27 35.34 -31.62 -13.74
CA GLY A 27 36.14 -32.44 -14.63
C GLY A 27 37.04 -31.54 -15.46
N LEU A 28 38.32 -31.61 -15.11
CA LEU A 28 39.53 -31.09 -15.75
C LEU A 28 39.39 -30.59 -17.21
N PHE A 29 39.99 -29.43 -17.48
CA PHE A 29 40.91 -29.31 -18.63
C PHE A 29 42.06 -28.36 -18.27
N SER A 30 43.25 -28.95 -18.08
CA SER A 30 44.55 -28.28 -18.04
C SER A 30 45.21 -28.47 -19.39
N ILE A 31 45.63 -27.40 -20.06
CA ILE A 31 46.76 -27.45 -21.01
C ILE A 31 47.55 -26.14 -20.96
N LEU A 32 48.86 -26.32 -21.01
CA LEU A 32 50.00 -25.44 -20.78
C LEU A 32 50.37 -24.50 -21.96
N THR A 33 50.72 -23.24 -21.62
CA THR A 33 51.92 -22.45 -22.03
C THR A 33 52.16 -22.03 -23.52
N PRO A 34 53.22 -21.24 -23.86
CA PRO A 34 53.51 -19.81 -23.56
C PRO A 34 54.03 -19.01 -24.82
N LEU A 35 54.33 -17.71 -24.70
CA LEU A 35 55.38 -16.88 -25.42
C LEU A 35 54.99 -15.38 -25.32
N LEU A 36 55.70 -14.50 -24.57
CA LEU A 36 56.91 -13.71 -24.94
C LEU A 36 56.74 -12.98 -26.30
N VAL A 37 56.91 -11.65 -26.45
CA VAL A 37 58.10 -10.87 -26.09
C VAL A 37 57.95 -9.33 -26.34
N PHE A 38 58.77 -8.56 -25.61
CA PHE A 38 59.38 -7.20 -25.79
C PHE A 38 58.60 -5.90 -26.09
N GLY A 39 58.98 -4.88 -25.31
CA GLY A 39 58.89 -3.45 -25.62
C GLY A 39 59.42 -2.58 -24.48
N VAL A 40 60.75 -2.38 -24.45
CA VAL A 40 61.48 -1.50 -23.52
C VAL A 40 61.49 -0.07 -24.08
N THR A 41 61.47 0.97 -23.22
CA THR A 41 62.39 2.12 -23.30
C THR A 41 62.38 2.93 -22.00
N ASP A 42 63.59 3.08 -21.44
CA ASP A 42 64.02 3.99 -20.38
C ASP A 42 63.79 5.47 -20.72
N GLN A 43 63.70 6.31 -19.69
CA GLN A 43 64.65 7.43 -19.51
C GLN A 43 64.77 7.81 -18.02
N ILE A 44 65.98 7.63 -17.50
CA ILE A 44 66.52 8.29 -16.31
C ILE A 44 67.11 9.62 -16.78
N ASN A 45 66.86 10.71 -16.07
CA ASN A 45 67.69 11.91 -16.15
C ASN A 45 68.24 12.22 -14.76
N ILE A 46 69.54 11.93 -14.59
CA ILE A 46 70.38 12.56 -13.58
C ILE A 46 71.23 13.57 -14.36
N SER A 47 71.16 14.83 -13.94
CA SER A 47 72.19 15.82 -14.23
C SER A 47 72.81 16.22 -12.91
N GLN A 48 74.09 15.88 -12.74
CA GLN A 48 74.95 16.47 -11.72
C GLN A 48 75.88 17.45 -12.44
N GLN A 49 75.94 18.70 -11.98
CA GLN A 49 77.14 19.51 -12.14
C GLN A 49 77.33 20.41 -10.91
N ILE A 50 78.55 20.32 -10.39
CA ILE A 50 79.13 20.96 -9.21
C ILE A 50 79.62 22.36 -9.60
N THR A 51 79.44 23.38 -8.73
CA THR A 51 80.49 24.33 -8.25
C THR A 51 79.89 25.47 -7.42
N GLY A 52 80.32 25.60 -6.15
CA GLY A 52 80.71 26.87 -5.49
C GLY A 52 79.65 27.80 -4.86
N GLU A 53 79.72 27.93 -3.52
CA GLU A 53 79.47 29.13 -2.66
C GLU A 53 78.13 29.90 -2.80
N ALA A 54 77.34 30.24 -1.77
CA ALA A 54 77.37 30.05 -0.32
C ALA A 54 75.90 30.07 0.15
N VAL A 55 75.45 29.05 0.90
CA VAL A 55 74.18 29.12 1.65
C VAL A 55 74.54 29.72 2.99
N VAL A 56 74.07 30.94 3.23
CA VAL A 56 74.54 31.76 4.35
C VAL A 56 73.74 31.51 5.63
N CYS A 57 72.58 30.86 5.56
CA CYS A 57 71.76 30.50 6.72
C CYS A 57 70.97 29.23 6.44
N ASP A 58 71.13 28.17 7.24
CA ASP A 58 70.39 26.92 7.07
C ASP A 58 69.27 26.70 8.10
N ASN A 59 69.15 27.57 9.11
CA ASN A 59 68.11 27.57 10.16
C ASN A 59 68.06 26.26 10.96
N ASP A 60 69.19 25.60 11.16
CA ASP A 60 69.29 24.38 11.95
C ASP A 60 69.42 24.64 13.46
N GLY A 61 69.48 25.91 13.88
CA GLY A 61 69.61 26.30 15.28
C GLY A 61 71.04 26.19 15.82
N ILE A 62 72.08 26.15 14.99
CA ILE A 62 73.47 26.15 15.47
C ILE A 62 74.26 27.21 14.73
N CYS A 63 74.80 28.19 15.47
CA CYS A 63 75.67 29.20 14.85
C CYS A 63 76.99 28.56 14.38
N GLU A 64 77.23 28.54 13.06
CA GLU A 64 78.44 27.99 12.43
C GLU A 64 79.33 29.08 11.80
N PRO A 65 80.30 29.65 12.54
CA PRO A 65 81.16 30.73 12.04
C PRO A 65 82.03 30.31 10.84
N GLU A 66 82.34 29.01 10.72
CA GLU A 66 83.14 28.47 9.62
C GLU A 66 82.36 28.38 8.29
N ARG A 67 81.02 28.44 8.34
CA ARG A 67 80.14 28.57 7.16
C ARG A 67 79.74 30.01 6.85
N GLY A 68 80.22 30.98 7.64
CA GLY A 68 79.98 32.40 7.45
C GLY A 68 78.76 32.94 8.19
N GLU A 69 78.24 32.20 9.17
CA GLU A 69 77.10 32.64 9.98
C GLU A 69 77.53 33.60 11.08
N THR A 70 76.79 34.68 11.21
CA THR A 70 77.00 35.77 12.18
C THR A 70 75.64 36.27 12.65
N GLU A 71 75.59 36.96 13.79
CA GLU A 71 74.35 37.57 14.31
C GLU A 71 73.69 38.53 13.29
N SER A 72 74.47 39.10 12.37
CA SER A 72 73.97 40.06 11.37
C SER A 72 73.34 39.42 10.13
N ASN A 73 73.71 38.19 9.76
CA ASN A 73 73.19 37.50 8.58
C ASN A 73 72.37 36.24 8.91
N CYS A 74 72.51 35.70 10.13
CA CYS A 74 71.75 34.57 10.68
C CYS A 74 71.28 34.79 12.12
N PRO A 75 70.29 35.67 12.34
CA PRO A 75 69.76 35.92 13.68
C PRO A 75 69.03 34.71 14.28
N SER A 76 68.52 33.80 13.43
CA SER A 76 67.83 32.57 13.81
C SER A 76 68.75 31.54 14.50
N ASP A 77 69.99 31.42 14.02
CA ASP A 77 70.95 30.42 14.48
C ASP A 77 71.97 31.00 15.48
N CYS A 78 72.29 32.30 15.36
CA CYS A 78 73.28 32.99 16.19
C CYS A 78 72.70 33.99 17.22
N GLY A 79 71.39 33.95 17.49
CA GLY A 79 70.65 35.01 18.21
C GLY A 79 70.61 34.97 19.75
N CYS A 80 71.23 33.97 20.39
CA CYS A 80 71.19 33.75 21.85
C CYS A 80 71.82 34.93 22.62
N ASN A 81 71.06 35.57 23.51
CA ASN A 81 71.49 36.80 24.19
C ASN A 81 72.02 36.59 25.63
N TYR A 82 71.97 35.37 26.16
CA TYR A 82 72.52 34.94 27.45
C TYR A 82 71.98 35.74 28.66
N ASN A 83 70.71 36.15 28.61
CA ASN A 83 70.06 36.94 29.66
C ASN A 83 69.35 36.07 30.72
N GLY A 84 69.34 34.75 30.54
CA GLY A 84 68.69 33.77 31.43
C GLY A 84 67.19 33.57 31.19
N ILE A 85 66.61 34.10 30.11
CA ILE A 85 65.20 33.99 29.75
C ILE A 85 65.09 33.46 28.32
N CYS A 86 64.35 32.37 28.11
CA CYS A 86 64.11 31.82 26.78
C CYS A 86 63.09 32.68 26.00
N GLU A 87 63.52 33.34 24.91
CA GLU A 87 62.72 34.26 24.10
C GLU A 87 62.37 33.68 22.70
N PRO A 88 61.16 33.12 22.49
CA PRO A 88 60.77 32.50 21.22
C PRO A 88 60.72 33.45 20.03
N GLU A 89 60.51 34.75 20.28
CA GLU A 89 60.50 35.80 19.25
C GLU A 89 61.91 36.08 18.68
N ARG A 90 62.96 35.68 19.43
CA ARG A 90 64.36 35.65 18.97
C ARG A 90 64.78 34.27 18.46
N LEU A 91 63.83 33.35 18.34
CA LEU A 91 64.02 31.95 17.97
C LEU A 91 64.97 31.18 18.90
N GLU A 92 65.05 31.60 20.17
CA GLU A 92 65.83 30.88 21.18
C GLU A 92 65.15 29.54 21.53
N ASN A 93 65.95 28.48 21.54
CA ASN A 93 65.56 27.12 21.87
C ASN A 93 66.72 26.40 22.60
N TYR A 94 66.49 25.18 23.07
CA TYR A 94 67.52 24.43 23.81
C TYR A 94 68.78 24.14 22.97
N GLU A 95 68.65 24.00 21.65
CA GLU A 95 69.79 23.65 20.78
C GLU A 95 70.68 24.88 20.52
N ASN A 96 70.09 26.06 20.29
CA ASN A 96 70.84 27.29 20.00
C ASN A 96 71.17 28.16 21.22
N CYS A 97 70.46 27.99 22.34
CA CYS A 97 70.59 28.82 23.54
C CYS A 97 70.36 28.04 24.86
N PRO A 98 71.15 26.98 25.14
CA PRO A 98 70.94 26.09 26.29
C PRO A 98 71.12 26.76 27.66
N SER A 99 71.75 27.94 27.71
CA SER A 99 71.93 28.74 28.92
C SER A 99 70.62 29.40 29.38
N ASP A 100 69.78 29.82 28.44
CA ASP A 100 68.54 30.57 28.71
C ASP A 100 67.30 29.67 28.53
N CYS A 101 67.37 28.71 27.61
CA CYS A 101 66.36 27.68 27.35
C CYS A 101 66.84 26.32 27.90
N PRO A 102 66.57 25.97 29.16
CA PRO A 102 66.98 24.68 29.72
C PRO A 102 66.33 23.51 28.98
N ALA A 103 67.04 22.39 28.90
CA ALA A 103 66.56 21.18 28.25
C ALA A 103 65.16 20.78 28.76
N PRO A 104 64.23 20.39 27.87
CA PRO A 104 62.98 19.80 28.33
C PRO A 104 63.32 18.58 29.20
N ALA A 105 62.80 18.55 30.43
CA ALA A 105 63.03 17.44 31.35
C ALA A 105 62.71 16.11 30.64
N PRO A 106 63.53 15.05 30.82
CA PRO A 106 63.23 13.77 30.20
C PRO A 106 61.83 13.35 30.64
N ALA A 107 60.93 13.19 29.67
CA ALA A 107 59.57 12.76 29.93
C ALA A 107 59.63 11.45 30.75
N PRO A 108 58.82 11.31 31.82
CA PRO A 108 58.73 10.03 32.51
C PRO A 108 58.30 9.00 31.48
N THR A 109 59.11 7.97 31.30
CA THR A 109 58.82 6.87 30.38
C THR A 109 57.46 6.30 30.77
N PRO A 110 56.40 6.44 29.95
CA PRO A 110 55.16 5.76 30.24
C PRO A 110 55.44 4.29 29.96
N GLY A 111 55.43 3.45 31.00
CA GLY A 111 55.16 2.05 30.77
C GLY A 111 53.82 1.99 30.03
N THR A 112 53.85 1.56 28.76
CA THR A 112 52.63 1.37 27.95
C THR A 112 51.85 0.22 28.56
N VAL A 113 51.00 0.54 29.54
CA VAL A 113 49.88 -0.32 29.90
C VAL A 113 48.92 -0.24 28.72
N LEU A 114 48.80 -1.32 27.96
CA LEU A 114 47.74 -1.48 26.97
C LEU A 114 46.40 -1.48 27.72
N ILE A 115 45.76 -0.32 27.82
CA ILE A 115 44.35 -0.22 28.21
C ILE A 115 43.54 -0.70 27.00
N ILE A 116 43.20 -1.99 27.02
CA ILE A 116 42.24 -2.56 26.07
C ILE A 116 40.86 -1.98 26.40
N ASP A 117 40.17 -1.50 25.37
CA ASP A 117 38.77 -1.11 25.50
C ASP A 117 37.91 -2.37 25.63
N THR A 118 37.11 -2.41 26.69
CA THR A 118 36.21 -3.52 27.02
C THR A 118 34.77 -3.06 27.19
N THR A 119 34.46 -1.79 26.87
CA THR A 119 33.14 -1.22 27.08
C THR A 119 32.34 -1.24 25.79
N PRO A 120 31.17 -1.92 25.74
CA PRO A 120 30.31 -1.86 24.57
C PRO A 120 29.73 -0.46 24.29
N PRO A 121 29.54 -0.12 23.00
CA PRO A 121 28.92 1.15 22.62
C PRO A 121 27.44 1.17 23.02
N THR A 122 26.91 2.31 23.48
CA THR A 122 25.47 2.45 23.76
C THR A 122 24.76 3.08 22.57
N ILE A 123 23.64 2.47 22.14
CA ILE A 123 22.76 3.01 21.08
C ILE A 123 21.68 3.89 21.74
N TYR A 124 21.50 5.11 21.25
CA TYR A 124 20.49 6.05 21.75
C TYR A 124 19.89 6.92 20.64
N ASN A 125 18.95 7.81 20.98
CA ASN A 125 18.22 8.67 20.03
C ASN A 125 17.56 7.93 18.86
N LEU A 126 17.08 6.71 19.10
CA LEU A 126 16.39 5.93 18.08
C LEU A 126 15.11 6.64 17.63
N LEU A 127 15.03 6.95 16.34
CA LEU A 127 13.90 7.62 15.72
C LEU A 127 13.46 6.86 14.46
N ILE A 128 12.19 6.48 14.43
CA ILE A 128 11.52 5.90 13.27
C ILE A 128 10.72 7.03 12.60
N SER A 129 11.07 7.39 11.37
CA SER A 129 10.50 8.55 10.70
C SER A 129 10.26 8.29 9.20
N LYS A 130 9.54 9.22 8.56
CA LYS A 130 9.23 9.17 7.13
C LYS A 130 8.67 7.81 6.67
N ILE A 131 7.77 7.24 7.47
CA ILE A 131 7.05 6.02 7.11
C ILE A 131 6.15 6.33 5.91
N THR A 132 6.28 5.53 4.86
CA THR A 132 5.49 5.60 3.63
C THR A 132 4.77 4.26 3.40
N LEU A 133 4.13 4.11 2.23
CA LEU A 133 3.52 2.83 1.82
C LEU A 133 4.55 1.69 1.67
N ASN A 134 5.81 2.01 1.35
CA ASN A 134 6.82 1.02 0.97
C ASN A 134 8.23 1.29 1.50
N SER A 135 8.41 2.28 2.38
CA SER A 135 9.70 2.62 2.97
C SER A 135 9.59 3.30 4.32
N VAL A 136 10.66 3.24 5.10
CA VAL A 136 10.84 3.94 6.38
C VAL A 136 12.29 4.40 6.52
N ILE A 137 12.54 5.47 7.28
CA ILE A 137 13.88 5.89 7.69
C ILE A 137 14.03 5.68 9.19
N ILE A 138 15.10 5.01 9.59
CA ILE A 138 15.44 4.75 10.98
C ILE A 138 16.81 5.40 11.23
N THR A 139 16.88 6.24 12.27
CA THR A 139 18.11 6.93 12.66
C THR A 139 18.41 6.69 14.14
N TRP A 140 19.68 6.62 14.50
CA TRP A 140 20.16 6.47 15.88
C TRP A 140 21.57 7.03 16.01
N ASP A 141 22.00 7.25 17.25
CA ASP A 141 23.36 7.67 17.59
C ASP A 141 24.03 6.61 18.48
N THR A 142 25.37 6.60 18.50
CA THR A 142 26.19 5.74 19.36
C THR A 142 27.16 6.58 20.19
N THR A 143 27.54 6.08 21.38
CA THR A 143 28.41 6.79 22.33
C THR A 143 29.87 6.86 21.90
N GLU A 144 30.21 6.20 20.81
CA GLU A 144 31.52 6.13 20.18
C GLU A 144 31.34 5.74 18.71
N GLN A 145 32.42 5.71 17.93
CA GLN A 145 32.32 5.32 16.53
C GLN A 145 32.06 3.82 16.39
N THR A 146 30.97 3.46 15.73
CA THR A 146 30.58 2.07 15.50
C THR A 146 30.25 1.79 14.05
N ILE A 147 30.31 0.51 13.67
CA ILE A 147 29.72 0.00 12.43
C ILE A 147 28.48 -0.81 12.79
N CYS A 148 27.34 -0.48 12.21
CA CYS A 148 26.07 -1.07 12.59
C CYS A 148 25.42 -1.91 11.48
N GLN A 149 24.57 -2.83 11.91
CA GLN A 149 23.74 -3.69 11.08
C GLN A 149 22.30 -3.62 11.55
N LEU A 150 21.39 -3.35 10.62
CA LEU A 150 19.94 -3.35 10.86
C LEU A 150 19.32 -4.58 10.23
N TYR A 151 18.65 -5.38 11.06
CA TYR A 151 17.91 -6.59 10.69
C TYR A 151 16.42 -6.27 10.71
N TRP A 152 15.65 -6.73 9.71
CA TRP A 152 14.20 -6.49 9.69
C TRP A 152 13.42 -7.63 9.03
N GLY A 153 12.15 -7.78 9.43
CA GLY A 153 11.23 -8.80 8.91
C GLY A 153 9.81 -8.60 9.41
N ARG A 154 8.85 -9.42 8.95
CA ARG A 154 7.47 -9.40 9.48
C ARG A 154 7.38 -10.07 10.84
N THR A 155 8.38 -10.87 11.18
CA THR A 155 8.48 -11.57 12.46
C THR A 155 9.74 -11.15 13.21
N LYS A 156 9.88 -11.62 14.45
CA LYS A 156 11.09 -11.42 15.26
C LYS A 156 12.30 -12.22 14.77
N ASP A 157 12.14 -13.02 13.70
CA ASP A 157 13.26 -13.72 13.05
C ASP A 157 13.99 -12.82 12.04
N TYR A 158 13.46 -11.62 11.76
CA TYR A 158 14.06 -10.61 10.89
C TYR A 158 14.44 -11.16 9.49
N GLU A 159 13.55 -11.97 8.94
CA GLU A 159 13.80 -12.84 7.79
C GLU A 159 13.89 -12.12 6.44
N GLU A 160 13.48 -10.86 6.35
CA GLU A 160 13.36 -10.17 5.06
C GLU A 160 14.63 -9.45 4.63
N GLY A 161 15.45 -8.99 5.58
CA GLY A 161 16.69 -8.35 5.17
C GLY A 161 17.60 -7.86 6.28
N ILE A 162 18.82 -7.57 5.84
CA ILE A 162 19.89 -6.98 6.65
C ILE A 162 20.48 -5.83 5.85
N ILE A 163 20.67 -4.69 6.49
CA ILE A 163 21.41 -3.55 5.97
C ILE A 163 22.62 -3.37 6.86
N ALA A 164 23.80 -3.56 6.30
CA ALA A 164 25.08 -3.38 7.00
C ALA A 164 25.76 -2.11 6.50
N GLU A 165 26.30 -1.32 7.43
CA GLU A 165 27.21 -0.23 7.13
C GLU A 165 28.59 -0.78 6.78
N ASP A 166 29.40 0.04 6.10
CA ASP A 166 30.76 -0.29 5.65
C ASP A 166 31.85 0.57 6.32
N ALA A 167 31.44 1.52 7.16
CA ALA A 167 32.32 2.45 7.86
C ALA A 167 31.81 2.78 9.27
N PHE A 168 32.69 3.38 10.06
CA PHE A 168 32.44 3.73 11.45
C PHE A 168 31.86 5.15 11.57
N TYR A 169 30.71 5.28 12.23
CA TYR A 169 29.99 6.54 12.42
C TYR A 169 29.56 6.75 13.88
N TRP A 170 29.29 8.00 14.24
CA TRP A 170 28.64 8.39 15.51
C TRP A 170 27.12 8.45 15.37
N SER A 171 26.66 8.87 14.18
CA SER A 171 25.26 9.04 13.84
C SER A 171 24.95 8.21 12.61
N HIS A 172 23.88 7.43 12.72
CA HIS A 172 23.53 6.37 11.78
C HIS A 172 22.16 6.65 11.18
N SER A 173 21.98 6.23 9.93
CA SER A 173 20.73 6.41 9.20
C SER A 173 20.55 5.31 8.17
N THR A 174 19.46 4.59 8.27
CA THR A 174 19.11 3.51 7.35
C THR A 174 17.71 3.75 6.77
N LYS A 175 17.60 3.58 5.46
CA LYS A 175 16.31 3.56 4.77
C LYS A 175 15.97 2.14 4.33
N ILE A 176 14.88 1.60 4.86
CA ILE A 176 14.32 0.33 4.40
C ILE A 176 13.35 0.64 3.27
N THR A 177 13.43 -0.09 2.15
CA THR A 177 12.57 0.11 0.97
C THR A 177 11.92 -1.20 0.54
N THR A 178 11.08 -1.16 -0.50
CA THR A 178 10.36 -2.33 -1.05
C THR A 178 9.43 -3.03 -0.05
N LEU A 179 8.98 -2.31 0.98
CA LEU A 179 8.06 -2.82 1.98
C LEU A 179 6.64 -2.95 1.41
N SER A 180 5.89 -3.92 1.94
CA SER A 180 4.45 -4.04 1.67
C SER A 180 3.66 -2.98 2.45
N PRO A 181 2.64 -2.32 1.86
CA PRO A 181 1.74 -1.39 2.54
C PRO A 181 0.94 -2.04 3.66
N ALA A 182 0.44 -1.23 4.60
CA ALA A 182 -0.38 -1.66 5.75
C ALA A 182 0.22 -2.86 6.53
N THR A 183 1.54 -3.01 6.53
CA THR A 183 2.22 -4.20 7.07
C THR A 183 3.09 -3.79 8.26
N SER A 184 2.99 -4.56 9.34
CA SER A 184 3.84 -4.38 10.52
C SER A 184 5.16 -5.14 10.32
N TYR A 185 6.26 -4.45 10.61
CA TYR A 185 7.61 -4.99 10.57
C TYR A 185 8.27 -4.85 11.93
N HIS A 186 9.09 -5.84 12.21
CA HIS A 186 10.01 -5.92 13.32
C HIS A 186 11.40 -5.55 12.84
N PHE A 187 12.17 -4.85 13.65
CA PHE A 187 13.58 -4.61 13.39
C PHE A 187 14.43 -4.59 14.65
N LYS A 188 15.72 -4.83 14.44
CA LYS A 188 16.76 -4.85 15.46
C LYS A 188 18.02 -4.21 14.88
N ILE A 189 18.77 -3.51 15.72
CA ILE A 189 20.04 -2.90 15.37
C ILE A 189 21.11 -3.54 16.24
N SER A 190 22.21 -3.96 15.62
CA SER A 190 23.43 -4.42 16.28
C SER A 190 24.60 -3.58 15.80
N CYS A 191 25.40 -3.07 16.73
CA CYS A 191 26.54 -2.21 16.46
C CYS A 191 27.79 -2.78 17.09
N ARG A 192 28.94 -2.50 16.48
CA ARG A 192 30.25 -2.93 16.97
C ARG A 192 31.26 -1.79 16.88
N ASP A 193 32.06 -1.61 17.92
CA ASP A 193 33.15 -0.63 17.95
C ASP A 193 34.44 -1.17 17.29
N SER A 194 35.50 -0.37 17.30
CA SER A 194 36.82 -0.73 16.75
C SER A 194 37.57 -1.78 17.59
N ALA A 195 37.30 -1.83 18.89
CA ALA A 195 37.84 -2.80 19.86
C ALA A 195 37.11 -4.15 19.84
N LYS A 196 36.05 -4.24 19.03
CA LYS A 196 35.17 -5.40 18.81
C LYS A 196 34.12 -5.64 19.89
N ASN A 197 33.84 -4.70 20.78
CA ASN A 197 32.71 -4.84 21.69
C ASN A 197 31.39 -4.61 20.92
N GLU A 198 30.35 -5.34 21.29
CA GLU A 198 29.07 -5.39 20.55
C GLU A 198 27.92 -4.91 21.43
N SER A 199 26.98 -4.20 20.82
CA SER A 199 25.72 -3.82 21.43
C SER A 199 24.54 -4.06 20.51
N GLU A 200 23.37 -4.18 21.12
CA GLU A 200 22.14 -4.53 20.43
C GLU A 200 20.95 -3.90 21.14
N ILE A 201 19.94 -3.45 20.37
CA ILE A 201 18.67 -2.99 20.93
C ILE A 201 17.64 -4.13 20.99
N GLU A 202 16.68 -4.00 21.91
CA GLU A 202 15.49 -4.86 21.91
C GLU A 202 14.65 -4.67 20.64
N ASP A 203 13.87 -5.71 20.30
CA ASP A 203 12.93 -5.74 19.17
C ASP A 203 12.04 -4.48 19.12
N GLN A 204 12.13 -3.76 18.01
CA GLN A 204 11.32 -2.58 17.72
C GLN A 204 10.35 -2.87 16.59
N LYS A 205 9.28 -2.08 16.49
CA LYS A 205 8.28 -2.24 15.44
C LYS A 205 7.93 -0.92 14.75
N PHE A 206 7.57 -1.03 13.49
CA PHE A 206 6.88 0.01 12.76
C PHE A 206 5.84 -0.62 11.85
N THR A 207 4.88 0.19 11.38
CA THR A 207 3.86 -0.25 10.43
C THR A 207 3.84 0.71 9.27
N THR A 208 3.96 0.20 8.04
CA THR A 208 3.86 1.02 6.83
C THR A 208 2.47 1.61 6.68
N LEU A 209 2.37 2.73 5.95
CA LEU A 209 1.07 3.35 5.70
C LEU A 209 0.18 2.41 4.88
N ALA A 210 -1.14 2.50 5.09
CA ALA A 210 -2.12 1.85 4.24
C ALA A 210 -2.33 2.66 2.95
N PRO A 211 -2.61 2.01 1.81
CA PRO A 211 -3.04 2.72 0.60
C PRO A 211 -4.30 3.57 0.90
N PRO A 212 -4.45 4.73 0.26
CA PRO A 212 -5.68 5.50 0.41
C PRO A 212 -6.86 4.68 -0.09
N ASP A 213 -7.96 4.73 0.63
CA ASP A 213 -9.20 4.14 0.16
C ASP A 213 -9.79 4.99 -0.97
N ILE A 214 -10.01 4.35 -2.11
CA ILE A 214 -10.56 4.95 -3.33
C ILE A 214 -11.87 4.29 -3.75
N THR A 215 -12.37 3.31 -3.00
CA THR A 215 -13.54 2.53 -3.37
C THR A 215 -14.78 3.25 -2.86
N PRO A 216 -15.69 3.68 -3.74
CA PRO A 216 -16.93 4.30 -3.28
C PRO A 216 -17.86 3.27 -2.63
N PRO A 217 -18.71 3.70 -1.68
CA PRO A 217 -19.79 2.87 -1.17
C PRO A 217 -20.81 2.60 -2.28
N ALA A 218 -21.62 1.55 -2.12
CA ALA A 218 -22.72 1.29 -3.03
C ALA A 218 -23.73 2.44 -3.05
N ASN A 219 -24.43 2.62 -4.17
CA ASN A 219 -25.60 3.49 -4.20
C ASN A 219 -26.66 3.01 -3.20
N ILE A 220 -27.44 3.95 -2.68
CA ILE A 220 -28.66 3.65 -1.95
C ILE A 220 -29.59 2.74 -2.78
N SER A 221 -30.32 1.85 -2.11
CA SER A 221 -31.36 1.02 -2.72
C SER A 221 -32.75 1.62 -2.48
N ASP A 222 -33.77 1.09 -3.18
CA ASP A 222 -35.19 1.48 -3.03
C ASP A 222 -35.46 2.99 -3.01
N PHE A 223 -34.72 3.75 -3.83
CA PHE A 223 -34.88 5.20 -3.87
C PHE A 223 -36.19 5.60 -4.56
N GLU A 224 -37.15 6.08 -3.76
CA GLU A 224 -38.48 6.47 -4.21
C GLU A 224 -38.80 7.93 -3.87
N ALA A 225 -39.63 8.56 -4.72
CA ALA A 225 -40.15 9.91 -4.52
C ALA A 225 -41.68 9.91 -4.58
N ILE A 226 -42.31 10.29 -3.48
CA ILE A 226 -43.76 10.31 -3.30
C ILE A 226 -44.23 11.76 -3.34
N ALA A 227 -44.94 12.13 -4.41
CA ALA A 227 -45.47 13.48 -4.59
C ALA A 227 -46.63 13.80 -3.62
N GLY A 228 -46.58 14.97 -3.00
CA GLY A 228 -47.67 15.57 -2.23
C GLY A 228 -47.97 17.01 -2.67
N ASP A 229 -48.81 17.72 -1.92
CA ASP A 229 -49.08 19.14 -2.15
C ASP A 229 -47.89 19.99 -1.74
N LYS A 230 -47.22 20.60 -2.73
CA LYS A 230 -46.02 21.43 -2.54
C LYS A 230 -44.88 20.73 -1.79
N LYS A 231 -44.84 19.41 -1.85
CA LYS A 231 -43.81 18.60 -1.21
C LYS A 231 -43.57 17.29 -1.93
N ILE A 232 -42.39 16.72 -1.74
CA ILE A 232 -42.01 15.37 -2.17
C ILE A 232 -41.37 14.67 -0.98
N THR A 233 -41.89 13.50 -0.60
CA THR A 233 -41.27 12.63 0.40
C THR A 233 -40.34 11.66 -0.32
N LEU A 234 -39.07 11.71 0.02
CA LEU A 234 -38.03 10.81 -0.47
C LEU A 234 -37.81 9.69 0.55
N LYS A 235 -37.67 8.45 0.08
CA LYS A 235 -37.35 7.28 0.91
C LYS A 235 -36.32 6.42 0.20
N TRP A 236 -35.45 5.79 0.97
CA TRP A 236 -34.37 4.96 0.44
C TRP A 236 -33.84 3.99 1.49
N GLU A 237 -32.96 3.09 1.05
CA GLU A 237 -32.17 2.23 1.91
C GLU A 237 -30.69 2.56 1.82
N ASN A 238 -30.00 2.68 2.97
CA ASN A 238 -28.58 3.00 3.01
C ASN A 238 -27.76 1.76 2.61
N PRO A 239 -26.59 1.96 1.98
CA PRO A 239 -25.73 0.84 1.63
C PRO A 239 -25.15 0.17 2.89
N PRO A 240 -24.90 -1.15 2.86
CA PRO A 240 -24.37 -1.90 4.00
C PRO A 240 -22.84 -1.77 4.16
N ASP A 241 -22.17 -0.95 3.33
CA ASP A 241 -20.72 -0.77 3.33
C ASP A 241 -20.21 -0.34 4.73
N PRO A 242 -19.18 -1.01 5.31
CA PRO A 242 -18.72 -0.74 6.69
C PRO A 242 -18.16 0.68 6.93
N ASP A 243 -17.68 1.31 5.88
CA ASP A 243 -17.14 2.67 5.86
C ASP A 243 -18.15 3.73 5.42
N PHE A 244 -19.39 3.34 5.10
CA PHE A 244 -20.48 4.27 4.82
C PHE A 244 -20.60 5.31 5.95
N LYS A 245 -20.73 6.57 5.55
CA LYS A 245 -20.81 7.71 6.45
C LYS A 245 -22.18 8.39 6.39
N GLU A 246 -22.65 8.77 5.20
CA GLU A 246 -23.89 9.53 5.02
C GLU A 246 -24.40 9.50 3.58
N VAL A 247 -25.67 9.84 3.38
CA VAL A 247 -26.27 10.13 2.07
C VAL A 247 -26.36 11.63 1.86
N LYS A 248 -26.07 12.08 0.63
CA LYS A 248 -26.29 13.47 0.19
C LYS A 248 -27.23 13.50 -1.00
N ILE A 249 -28.32 14.26 -0.89
CA ILE A 249 -29.32 14.37 -1.97
C ILE A 249 -29.30 15.78 -2.55
N PHE A 250 -29.19 15.85 -3.87
CA PHE A 250 -29.21 17.07 -4.66
C PHE A 250 -30.45 17.09 -5.55
N ARG A 251 -31.04 18.29 -5.70
CA ARG A 251 -32.25 18.53 -6.49
C ARG A 251 -32.02 19.52 -7.61
N SER A 252 -32.66 19.30 -8.75
CA SER A 252 -32.75 20.24 -9.87
C SER A 252 -34.15 20.19 -10.49
N ILE A 253 -34.51 21.20 -11.29
CA ILE A 253 -35.77 21.27 -12.05
C ILE A 253 -35.59 20.98 -13.55
N GLU A 254 -34.34 20.80 -14.00
CA GLU A 254 -34.00 20.67 -15.43
C GLU A 254 -33.37 19.32 -15.75
N PHE A 255 -32.59 18.73 -14.84
CA PHE A 255 -31.77 17.55 -15.09
C PHE A 255 -31.49 16.78 -13.79
N TYR A 256 -31.05 15.52 -13.88
CA TYR A 256 -30.50 14.80 -12.74
C TYR A 256 -29.06 15.28 -12.45
N PRO A 257 -28.77 15.84 -11.26
CA PRO A 257 -27.40 16.16 -10.87
C PRO A 257 -26.49 14.95 -11.04
N SER A 258 -25.42 15.09 -11.82
CA SER A 258 -24.47 14.00 -12.08
C SER A 258 -23.32 13.98 -11.08
N GLU A 259 -23.09 15.10 -10.41
CA GLU A 259 -22.02 15.31 -9.45
C GLU A 259 -22.54 15.90 -8.12
N PRO A 260 -21.88 15.62 -6.98
CA PRO A 260 -22.30 16.08 -5.64
C PRO A 260 -21.99 17.56 -5.36
N TRP A 261 -21.98 18.38 -6.41
CA TRP A 261 -21.92 19.85 -6.38
C TRP A 261 -22.83 20.47 -7.46
N GLU A 262 -23.58 19.65 -8.19
CA GLU A 262 -24.58 20.09 -9.14
C GLU A 262 -25.96 20.16 -8.46
N GLY A 263 -26.76 21.16 -8.84
CA GLY A 263 -28.08 21.37 -8.24
C GLY A 263 -28.03 21.92 -6.81
N ILE A 264 -29.14 21.76 -6.09
CA ILE A 264 -29.33 22.29 -4.74
C ILE A 264 -29.25 21.14 -3.74
N PRO A 265 -28.33 21.17 -2.74
CA PRO A 265 -28.32 20.17 -1.68
C PRO A 265 -29.56 20.34 -0.80
N ILE A 266 -30.33 19.28 -0.63
CA ILE A 266 -31.54 19.29 0.20
C ILE A 266 -31.41 18.40 1.44
N TYR A 267 -30.51 17.42 1.42
CA TYR A 267 -30.34 16.46 2.50
C TYR A 267 -28.88 16.04 2.64
N ILE A 268 -28.38 15.97 3.87
CA ILE A 268 -27.10 15.39 4.27
C ILE A 268 -27.32 14.68 5.61
N GLY A 269 -27.13 13.36 5.67
CA GLY A 269 -27.26 12.62 6.92
C GLY A 269 -27.40 11.11 6.73
N GLN A 270 -27.77 10.40 7.81
CA GLN A 270 -27.88 8.93 7.85
C GLN A 270 -29.31 8.40 7.88
N GLU A 271 -30.31 9.29 7.91
CA GLU A 271 -31.71 8.89 7.85
C GLU A 271 -32.03 8.20 6.52
N GLN A 272 -33.18 7.53 6.49
CA GLN A 272 -33.67 6.77 5.33
C GLN A 272 -34.95 7.38 4.73
N SER A 273 -35.33 8.56 5.19
CA SER A 273 -36.38 9.37 4.57
C SER A 273 -36.14 10.85 4.79
N PHE A 274 -36.60 11.66 3.83
CA PHE A 274 -36.57 13.12 3.91
C PHE A 274 -37.78 13.74 3.22
N GLU A 275 -38.35 14.78 3.80
CA GLU A 275 -39.46 15.52 3.21
C GLU A 275 -38.95 16.85 2.62
N ASP A 276 -38.93 16.93 1.29
CA ASP A 276 -38.62 18.15 0.57
C ASP A 276 -39.88 19.01 0.43
N THR A 277 -39.90 20.17 1.09
CA THR A 277 -41.08 21.05 1.20
C THR A 277 -40.89 22.38 0.47
N GLY A 278 -41.98 23.14 0.30
CA GLY A 278 -41.93 24.45 -0.36
C GLY A 278 -41.85 24.36 -1.89
N LEU A 279 -42.27 23.24 -2.47
CA LEU A 279 -42.21 22.99 -3.91
C LEU A 279 -43.38 23.63 -4.65
N THR A 280 -43.20 23.82 -5.96
CA THR A 280 -44.27 24.29 -6.85
C THR A 280 -44.98 23.10 -7.48
N ASN A 281 -46.30 23.01 -7.31
CA ASN A 281 -47.10 21.97 -7.94
C ASN A 281 -47.01 22.03 -9.47
N ARG A 282 -47.05 20.87 -10.12
CA ARG A 282 -46.91 20.67 -11.57
C ARG A 282 -45.52 20.97 -12.15
N VAL A 283 -44.53 21.25 -11.30
CA VAL A 283 -43.12 21.31 -11.69
C VAL A 283 -42.46 19.97 -11.37
N THR A 284 -41.77 19.36 -12.33
CA THR A 284 -41.01 18.13 -12.10
C THR A 284 -39.69 18.47 -11.43
N TYR A 285 -39.39 17.78 -10.34
CA TYR A 285 -38.12 17.87 -9.64
C TYR A 285 -37.35 16.57 -9.85
N TYR A 286 -36.07 16.70 -10.16
CA TYR A 286 -35.11 15.63 -10.37
C TYR A 286 -34.19 15.56 -9.15
N TYR A 287 -34.04 14.36 -8.59
CA TYR A 287 -33.21 14.11 -7.42
C TYR A 287 -32.12 13.11 -7.75
N THR A 288 -30.90 13.39 -7.29
CA THR A 288 -29.80 12.42 -7.26
C THR A 288 -29.30 12.29 -5.83
N ALA A 289 -29.19 11.05 -5.35
CA ALA A 289 -28.67 10.70 -4.04
C ALA A 289 -27.32 9.99 -4.18
N PHE A 290 -26.32 10.51 -3.48
CA PHE A 290 -24.97 9.95 -3.42
C PHE A 290 -24.71 9.40 -2.03
N SER A 291 -24.30 8.14 -1.95
CA SER A 291 -23.70 7.58 -0.74
C SER A 291 -22.28 8.12 -0.59
N TYR A 292 -21.86 8.41 0.63
CA TYR A 292 -20.56 8.99 0.95
C TYR A 292 -19.92 8.22 2.11
N ASP A 293 -18.64 7.91 1.99
CA ASP A 293 -17.89 7.14 3.01
C ASP A 293 -17.01 8.03 3.90
N LYS A 294 -16.28 7.39 4.83
CA LYS A 294 -15.33 8.05 5.74
C LYS A 294 -14.04 8.50 5.06
N ALA A 295 -13.67 7.91 3.92
CA ALA A 295 -12.48 8.23 3.14
C ALA A 295 -12.70 9.39 2.15
N GLY A 296 -13.94 9.80 1.94
CA GLY A 296 -14.33 10.89 1.07
C GLY A 296 -14.72 10.47 -0.34
N ASN A 297 -15.03 9.20 -0.58
CA ASN A 297 -15.52 8.73 -1.88
C ASN A 297 -17.05 8.83 -1.95
N TYR A 298 -17.55 9.04 -3.18
CA TYR A 298 -18.98 9.20 -3.47
C TYR A 298 -19.42 8.11 -4.44
N SER A 299 -20.58 7.50 -4.19
CA SER A 299 -21.22 6.60 -5.13
C SER A 299 -21.56 7.33 -6.45
N SER A 300 -22.02 6.58 -7.45
CA SER A 300 -22.28 7.15 -8.78
C SER A 300 -23.57 7.98 -8.87
N GLY A 301 -24.51 7.78 -7.95
CA GLY A 301 -25.77 8.51 -7.86
C GLY A 301 -26.99 7.65 -8.19
N ALA A 302 -27.86 7.43 -7.21
CA ALA A 302 -29.22 6.91 -7.42
C ALA A 302 -30.15 8.06 -7.77
N ILE A 303 -31.08 7.86 -8.71
CA ILE A 303 -31.91 8.93 -9.24
C ILE A 303 -33.41 8.63 -9.15
N VAL A 304 -34.20 9.69 -8.91
CA VAL A 304 -35.66 9.64 -8.94
C VAL A 304 -36.22 11.01 -9.32
N SER A 305 -37.41 11.06 -9.89
CA SER A 305 -38.11 12.32 -10.16
C SER A 305 -39.56 12.24 -9.71
N ALA A 306 -40.13 13.36 -9.31
CA ALA A 306 -41.54 13.46 -9.00
C ALA A 306 -42.07 14.87 -9.30
N THR A 307 -43.38 14.95 -9.53
CA THR A 307 -44.10 16.20 -9.81
C THR A 307 -45.13 16.40 -8.70
N PRO A 308 -44.94 17.36 -7.77
CA PRO A 308 -45.90 17.64 -6.70
C PRO A 308 -47.26 18.04 -7.29
N GLN A 309 -48.34 17.66 -6.62
CA GLN A 309 -49.70 17.92 -7.09
C GLN A 309 -50.56 18.48 -5.96
N ALA A 310 -51.36 19.48 -6.30
CA ALA A 310 -52.38 19.98 -5.38
C ALA A 310 -53.38 18.85 -5.06
N PRO A 311 -54.03 18.86 -3.88
CA PRO A 311 -55.10 17.94 -3.59
C PRO A 311 -56.17 18.04 -4.69
N PRO A 312 -56.79 16.92 -5.10
CA PRO A 312 -57.84 16.97 -6.09
C PRO A 312 -58.94 17.92 -5.62
N VAL A 313 -59.13 19.01 -6.37
CA VAL A 313 -60.25 19.92 -6.13
C VAL A 313 -61.54 19.17 -6.48
N PRO A 314 -62.63 19.27 -5.68
CA PRO A 314 -63.91 18.70 -6.03
C PRO A 314 -64.33 19.09 -7.46
N PRO A 315 -64.94 18.19 -8.24
CA PRO A 315 -65.20 18.45 -9.65
C PRO A 315 -66.13 19.65 -9.83
N VAL A 316 -65.61 20.74 -10.39
CA VAL A 316 -66.42 21.84 -10.92
C VAL A 316 -66.62 21.61 -12.41
N LYS A 317 -67.89 21.63 -12.85
CA LYS A 317 -68.31 21.39 -14.24
C LYS A 317 -67.61 22.39 -15.20
N PRO A 318 -66.93 21.94 -16.26
CA PRO A 318 -66.09 22.80 -17.08
C PRO A 318 -66.92 23.66 -18.07
N PRO A 319 -66.52 24.92 -18.36
CA PRO A 319 -66.86 25.58 -19.60
C PRO A 319 -65.86 25.21 -20.71
N ILE A 320 -66.39 25.06 -21.92
CA ILE A 320 -65.70 24.63 -23.14
C ILE A 320 -64.73 25.72 -23.63
N LYS A 321 -63.49 25.34 -23.98
CA LYS A 321 -62.54 26.21 -24.72
C LYS A 321 -62.03 25.49 -25.98
N PRO A 322 -61.81 26.20 -27.11
CA PRO A 322 -61.50 25.58 -28.41
C PRO A 322 -60.06 25.02 -28.50
N PRO A 323 -59.79 24.13 -29.47
CA PRO A 323 -58.53 23.40 -29.58
C PRO A 323 -57.39 24.30 -30.09
N VAL A 324 -56.23 24.20 -29.43
CA VAL A 324 -54.95 24.75 -29.92
C VAL A 324 -54.17 23.62 -30.58
N LYS A 325 -53.70 23.89 -31.80
CA LYS A 325 -52.94 22.99 -32.66
C LYS A 325 -51.52 22.76 -32.08
N PRO A 326 -50.97 21.54 -32.12
CA PRO A 326 -49.62 21.29 -31.61
C PRO A 326 -48.55 21.89 -32.55
N PRO A 327 -47.46 22.47 -32.03
CA PRO A 327 -46.32 22.81 -32.85
C PRO A 327 -45.56 21.54 -33.25
N VAL A 328 -45.28 21.43 -34.55
CA VAL A 328 -44.42 20.39 -35.13
C VAL A 328 -42.96 20.75 -34.83
N LYS A 329 -42.25 19.85 -34.14
CA LYS A 329 -40.79 19.94 -33.96
C LYS A 329 -40.12 19.35 -35.23
N PRO A 330 -39.18 20.05 -35.88
CA PRO A 330 -38.41 19.45 -36.97
C PRO A 330 -37.49 18.34 -36.44
N PRO A 331 -37.34 17.19 -37.13
CA PRO A 331 -36.27 16.26 -36.82
C PRO A 331 -34.96 16.81 -37.39
N VAL A 332 -34.01 17.12 -36.52
CA VAL A 332 -32.61 17.27 -36.91
C VAL A 332 -31.99 15.90 -36.70
N VAL A 333 -31.62 15.22 -37.79
CA VAL A 333 -30.86 13.97 -37.76
C VAL A 333 -29.38 14.35 -37.86
N PRO A 334 -28.58 14.23 -36.79
CA PRO A 334 -27.14 14.33 -36.86
C PRO A 334 -26.54 13.02 -37.44
N PRO A 335 -25.30 13.07 -37.95
CA PRO A 335 -24.61 11.88 -38.46
C PRO A 335 -24.42 10.81 -37.37
N PRO A 336 -24.19 9.53 -37.75
CA PRO A 336 -24.14 8.40 -36.81
C PRO A 336 -23.08 8.65 -35.73
N SER A 337 -23.51 8.81 -34.49
CA SER A 337 -22.61 8.98 -33.35
C SER A 337 -21.97 7.64 -32.98
N GLU A 338 -20.76 7.66 -32.38
CA GLU A 338 -20.12 6.42 -31.89
C GLU A 338 -21.00 5.67 -30.89
N VAL A 339 -21.92 6.39 -30.24
CA VAL A 339 -22.94 5.86 -29.32
C VAL A 339 -23.92 4.90 -30.02
N GLU A 340 -24.17 5.02 -31.33
CA GLU A 340 -25.03 4.08 -32.05
C GLU A 340 -24.43 2.68 -32.17
N LYS A 341 -23.09 2.60 -32.16
CA LYS A 341 -22.32 1.36 -32.28
C LYS A 341 -22.26 0.56 -30.98
N LEU A 342 -22.56 1.17 -29.84
CA LEU A 342 -22.53 0.52 -28.55
C LEU A 342 -23.52 -0.65 -28.49
N LYS A 343 -23.02 -1.79 -28.02
CA LYS A 343 -23.76 -3.01 -27.79
C LYS A 343 -23.74 -3.36 -26.30
N LEU A 344 -24.60 -4.29 -25.90
CA LEU A 344 -24.61 -4.76 -24.52
C LEU A 344 -23.28 -5.40 -24.11
N GLU A 345 -22.60 -6.07 -25.04
CA GLU A 345 -21.28 -6.70 -24.86
C GLU A 345 -20.18 -5.71 -24.44
N ASP A 346 -20.37 -4.42 -24.74
CA ASP A 346 -19.46 -3.36 -24.33
C ASP A 346 -19.56 -3.03 -22.83
N PHE A 347 -20.65 -3.46 -22.19
CA PHE A 347 -20.86 -3.30 -20.76
C PHE A 347 -20.35 -4.54 -20.01
N GLY A 348 -19.69 -4.27 -18.88
CA GLY A 348 -19.29 -5.27 -17.91
C GLY A 348 -20.29 -5.29 -16.76
N PHE A 349 -20.70 -6.48 -16.37
CA PHE A 349 -21.48 -6.75 -15.16
C PHE A 349 -20.60 -7.58 -14.24
N TRP A 350 -20.44 -7.17 -12.99
CA TRP A 350 -19.46 -7.77 -12.08
C TRP A 350 -20.06 -8.05 -10.70
N GLN A 351 -19.67 -9.17 -10.11
CA GLN A 351 -19.88 -9.49 -8.69
C GLN A 351 -18.56 -10.05 -8.15
N LYS A 352 -18.12 -9.56 -6.98
CA LYS A 352 -16.85 -10.00 -6.34
C LYS A 352 -15.65 -10.02 -7.30
N GLU A 353 -15.52 -8.97 -8.11
CA GLU A 353 -14.46 -8.80 -9.13
C GLU A 353 -14.50 -9.80 -10.32
N GLU A 354 -15.48 -10.71 -10.37
CA GLU A 354 -15.70 -11.62 -11.49
C GLU A 354 -16.66 -11.00 -12.52
N ARG A 355 -16.28 -11.03 -13.80
CA ARG A 355 -17.15 -10.57 -14.89
C ARG A 355 -18.22 -11.64 -15.17
N LEU A 356 -19.48 -11.27 -15.00
CA LEU A 356 -20.61 -12.13 -15.29
C LEU A 356 -20.79 -12.27 -16.82
N PRO A 357 -21.01 -13.50 -17.32
CA PRO A 357 -21.26 -13.73 -18.73
C PRO A 357 -22.67 -13.25 -19.12
N ILE A 358 -22.79 -12.75 -20.35
CA ILE A 358 -24.08 -12.53 -21.00
C ILE A 358 -24.48 -13.85 -21.66
N VAL A 359 -25.55 -14.46 -21.16
CA VAL A 359 -26.12 -15.73 -21.62
C VAL A 359 -27.20 -15.46 -22.69
N GLU A 360 -27.67 -16.52 -23.37
CA GLU A 360 -28.67 -16.47 -24.45
C GLU A 360 -29.79 -15.44 -24.20
N GLU A 361 -30.04 -14.58 -25.21
CA GLU A 361 -31.02 -13.48 -25.19
C GLU A 361 -30.73 -12.31 -24.22
N ASN A 362 -29.46 -11.87 -24.09
CA ASN A 362 -29.08 -10.70 -23.27
C ASN A 362 -29.42 -10.85 -21.78
N LYS A 363 -29.33 -12.09 -21.28
CA LYS A 363 -29.61 -12.44 -19.88
C LYS A 363 -28.32 -12.50 -19.08
N ILE A 364 -28.31 -11.95 -17.88
CA ILE A 364 -27.17 -11.96 -16.96
C ILE A 364 -27.65 -12.53 -15.62
N LYS A 365 -27.02 -13.62 -15.18
CA LYS A 365 -27.33 -14.30 -13.92
C LYS A 365 -26.45 -13.75 -12.81
N LEU A 366 -27.05 -13.48 -11.65
CA LEU A 366 -26.35 -12.91 -10.50
C LEU A 366 -26.87 -13.47 -9.19
N LYS A 367 -26.06 -13.41 -8.15
CA LYS A 367 -26.39 -13.88 -6.80
C LYS A 367 -27.06 -12.78 -5.99
N GLU A 368 -28.10 -13.13 -5.24
CA GLU A 368 -28.77 -12.22 -4.29
C GLU A 368 -27.79 -11.68 -3.24
N LYS A 369 -28.02 -10.45 -2.73
CA LYS A 369 -27.21 -9.78 -1.69
C LYS A 369 -25.74 -9.52 -2.03
N GLU A 370 -25.27 -9.90 -3.22
CA GLU A 370 -23.93 -9.54 -3.69
C GLU A 370 -23.97 -8.26 -4.53
N PRO A 371 -23.19 -7.22 -4.21
CA PRO A 371 -23.18 -5.96 -4.96
C PRO A 371 -22.94 -6.19 -6.45
N LEU A 372 -23.78 -5.58 -7.28
CA LEU A 372 -23.66 -5.59 -8.73
C LEU A 372 -22.95 -4.31 -9.16
N THR A 373 -21.80 -4.46 -9.83
CA THR A 373 -21.14 -3.35 -10.51
C THR A 373 -21.44 -3.42 -12.00
N VAL A 374 -21.97 -2.33 -12.55
CA VAL A 374 -22.15 -2.14 -14.00
C VAL A 374 -21.08 -1.16 -14.46
N SER A 375 -20.34 -1.50 -15.52
CA SER A 375 -19.24 -0.68 -16.01
C SER A 375 -19.17 -0.61 -17.53
N ILE A 376 -18.58 0.45 -18.06
CA ILE A 376 -18.14 0.55 -19.47
C ILE A 376 -16.78 1.25 -19.51
N ASP A 377 -15.89 0.77 -20.38
CA ASP A 377 -14.55 1.36 -20.53
C ASP A 377 -14.65 2.80 -21.06
N TYR A 378 -13.83 3.69 -20.49
CA TYR A 378 -13.86 5.12 -20.80
C TYR A 378 -13.66 5.38 -22.30
N GLU A 379 -12.74 4.66 -22.94
CA GLU A 379 -12.41 4.82 -24.37
C GLU A 379 -13.53 4.40 -25.32
N LYS A 380 -14.48 3.57 -24.87
CA LYS A 380 -15.62 3.15 -25.71
C LYS A 380 -16.71 4.21 -25.83
N VAL A 381 -16.60 5.26 -25.02
CA VAL A 381 -17.61 6.30 -24.86
C VAL A 381 -16.94 7.61 -25.28
N PRO A 382 -17.42 8.33 -26.32
CA PRO A 382 -16.82 9.62 -26.70
C PRO A 382 -16.61 10.60 -25.54
N GLU A 383 -15.56 11.42 -25.65
CA GLU A 383 -14.96 12.19 -24.56
C GLU A 383 -15.82 13.33 -23.99
N VAL A 384 -16.84 13.80 -24.71
CA VAL A 384 -17.62 14.99 -24.31
C VAL A 384 -18.94 14.59 -23.64
N LEU A 385 -19.10 14.98 -22.36
CA LEU A 385 -20.29 14.93 -21.50
C LEU A 385 -21.33 13.88 -21.90
N LYS A 386 -21.29 12.72 -21.24
CA LYS A 386 -22.34 11.68 -21.31
C LYS A 386 -23.06 11.57 -19.98
N THR A 387 -24.37 11.39 -20.06
CA THR A 387 -25.12 10.73 -18.99
C THR A 387 -25.37 9.30 -19.42
N ILE A 388 -24.83 8.35 -18.66
CA ILE A 388 -25.17 6.93 -18.81
C ILE A 388 -26.09 6.58 -17.65
N MET A 389 -27.36 6.36 -17.95
CA MET A 389 -28.38 6.03 -16.97
C MET A 389 -28.77 4.57 -17.14
N VAL A 390 -28.76 3.81 -16.05
CA VAL A 390 -29.24 2.43 -16.02
C VAL A 390 -30.53 2.41 -15.23
N THR A 391 -31.57 1.82 -15.81
CA THR A 391 -32.86 1.61 -15.15
C THR A 391 -33.14 0.12 -15.07
N LEU A 392 -33.32 -0.39 -13.86
CA LEU A 392 -33.81 -1.74 -13.57
C LEU A 392 -35.31 -1.66 -13.25
N LYS A 393 -36.09 -2.63 -13.74
CA LYS A 393 -37.52 -2.73 -13.46
C LYS A 393 -37.82 -4.03 -12.73
N LYS A 394 -38.64 -3.98 -11.67
CA LYS A 394 -39.29 -5.16 -11.08
C LYS A 394 -40.75 -4.83 -10.85
N GLU A 395 -41.63 -5.57 -11.51
CA GLU A 395 -43.08 -5.33 -11.47
C GLU A 395 -43.41 -3.86 -11.83
N ASN A 396 -43.90 -3.07 -10.87
CA ASN A 396 -44.20 -1.63 -11.01
C ASN A 396 -43.13 -0.71 -10.39
N LYS A 397 -42.05 -1.26 -9.82
CA LYS A 397 -40.93 -0.49 -9.26
C LYS A 397 -39.82 -0.31 -10.28
N TYR A 398 -39.19 0.87 -10.24
CA TYR A 398 -38.07 1.25 -11.08
C TYR A 398 -36.90 1.69 -10.19
N PHE A 399 -35.72 1.16 -10.46
CA PHE A 399 -34.48 1.54 -9.79
C PHE A 399 -33.56 2.13 -10.85
N SER A 400 -33.25 3.43 -10.73
CA SER A 400 -32.43 4.11 -11.72
C SER A 400 -31.21 4.71 -11.07
N PHE A 401 -30.06 4.60 -11.74
CA PHE A 401 -28.79 5.14 -11.29
C PHE A 401 -27.92 5.58 -12.47
N LEU A 402 -26.98 6.47 -12.19
CA LEU A 402 -26.02 6.95 -13.18
C LEU A 402 -24.75 6.12 -13.11
N LEU A 403 -24.06 5.89 -14.23
CA LEU A 403 -22.66 5.47 -14.22
C LEU A 403 -21.76 6.70 -14.15
N ARG A 404 -20.78 6.67 -13.25
CA ARG A 404 -19.85 7.78 -13.03
C ARG A 404 -18.43 7.36 -13.37
N ILE A 405 -17.66 8.29 -13.92
CA ILE A 405 -16.25 8.07 -14.22
C ILE A 405 -15.46 7.85 -12.91
N ASN A 406 -14.60 6.84 -12.91
CA ASN A 406 -13.72 6.60 -11.78
C ASN A 406 -12.58 7.65 -11.73
N ARG A 407 -11.89 7.77 -10.59
CA ARG A 407 -10.85 8.80 -10.38
C ARG A 407 -9.71 8.70 -11.40
N GLU A 408 -9.40 7.48 -11.84
CA GLU A 408 -8.33 7.17 -12.80
C GLU A 408 -8.76 7.41 -14.26
N LYS A 409 -10.03 7.75 -14.52
CA LYS A 409 -10.60 7.94 -15.87
C LYS A 409 -10.44 6.73 -16.79
N THR A 410 -10.54 5.53 -16.24
CA THR A 410 -10.44 4.28 -17.00
C THR A 410 -11.81 3.71 -17.35
N LYS A 411 -12.82 3.92 -16.50
CA LYS A 411 -14.16 3.34 -16.66
C LYS A 411 -15.24 4.28 -16.12
N TYR A 412 -16.42 4.19 -16.70
CA TYR A 412 -17.67 4.63 -16.06
C TYR A 412 -18.25 3.43 -15.32
N LEU A 413 -18.59 3.60 -14.04
CA LEU A 413 -19.16 2.52 -13.24
C LEU A 413 -20.17 3.00 -12.21
N ALA A 414 -20.99 2.05 -11.77
CA ALA A 414 -21.89 2.19 -10.65
C ALA A 414 -21.97 0.86 -9.93
N THR A 415 -21.95 0.91 -8.60
CA THR A 415 -22.21 -0.26 -7.75
C THR A 415 -23.52 -0.05 -7.06
N LEU A 416 -24.39 -1.05 -7.11
CA LEU A 416 -25.62 -1.09 -6.32
C LEU A 416 -25.69 -2.43 -5.60
N LEU A 417 -26.40 -2.44 -4.47
CA LEU A 417 -26.87 -3.69 -3.92
C LEU A 417 -28.13 -4.09 -4.71
N PRO A 418 -28.09 -5.18 -5.50
CA PRO A 418 -29.26 -5.60 -6.23
C PRO A 418 -30.36 -6.02 -5.22
N PRO A 419 -31.63 -5.64 -5.48
CA PRO A 419 -32.74 -5.96 -4.59
C PRO A 419 -33.05 -7.47 -4.58
N GLU A 420 -34.10 -7.87 -3.86
CA GLU A 420 -34.51 -9.27 -3.65
C GLU A 420 -34.51 -10.13 -4.94
N SER A 421 -34.31 -11.44 -4.78
CA SER A 421 -34.37 -12.44 -5.85
C SER A 421 -35.54 -12.24 -6.82
N GLY A 422 -35.29 -12.52 -8.11
CA GLY A 422 -36.27 -12.33 -9.18
C GLY A 422 -35.67 -11.87 -10.51
N ILE A 423 -36.57 -11.47 -11.42
CA ILE A 423 -36.23 -11.09 -12.79
C ILE A 423 -36.36 -9.57 -12.94
N TYR A 424 -35.31 -8.94 -13.45
CA TYR A 424 -35.22 -7.51 -13.63
C TYR A 424 -34.88 -7.15 -15.08
N PRO A 425 -35.86 -6.82 -15.93
CA PRO A 425 -35.58 -6.17 -17.20
C PRO A 425 -34.85 -4.85 -16.94
N PHE A 426 -33.79 -4.59 -17.70
CA PHE A 426 -33.05 -3.34 -17.59
C PHE A 426 -32.95 -2.61 -18.92
N THR A 427 -32.76 -1.29 -18.85
CA THR A 427 -32.43 -0.44 -20.00
C THR A 427 -31.30 0.50 -19.62
N ILE A 428 -30.26 0.52 -20.46
CA ILE A 428 -29.14 1.45 -20.39
C ILE A 428 -29.39 2.54 -21.43
N TYR A 429 -29.52 3.76 -20.96
CA TYR A 429 -29.63 4.96 -21.77
C TYR A 429 -28.27 5.65 -21.83
N VAL A 430 -27.72 5.80 -23.03
CA VAL A 430 -26.50 6.58 -23.27
C VAL A 430 -26.91 7.85 -24.00
N LEU A 431 -26.80 8.98 -23.31
CA LEU A 431 -27.09 10.30 -23.86
C LEU A 431 -25.79 11.01 -24.22
N ASP A 432 -25.67 11.40 -25.48
CA ASP A 432 -24.64 12.31 -25.99
C ASP A 432 -25.22 13.72 -26.08
N PHE A 433 -24.76 14.63 -25.20
CA PHE A 433 -25.27 16.01 -25.19
C PHE A 433 -24.84 16.83 -26.41
N LYS A 434 -23.69 16.53 -27.01
CA LYS A 434 -23.17 17.25 -28.17
C LYS A 434 -24.00 16.96 -29.42
N ASN A 435 -24.31 15.68 -29.62
CA ASN A 435 -25.05 15.23 -30.80
C ASN A 435 -26.55 15.09 -30.54
N GLN A 436 -27.00 15.28 -29.29
CA GLN A 436 -28.37 15.02 -28.83
C GLN A 436 -28.87 13.61 -29.17
N THR A 437 -27.95 12.64 -29.30
CA THR A 437 -28.29 11.25 -29.63
C THR A 437 -28.52 10.45 -28.35
N LEU A 438 -29.65 9.75 -28.29
CA LEU A 438 -30.00 8.83 -27.20
C LEU A 438 -30.00 7.40 -27.75
N LYS A 439 -29.16 6.54 -27.16
CA LYS A 439 -29.18 5.11 -27.41
C LYS A 439 -29.77 4.39 -26.21
N ALA A 440 -30.72 3.49 -26.46
CA ALA A 440 -31.23 2.55 -25.47
C ALA A 440 -30.71 1.15 -25.79
N ILE A 441 -30.19 0.47 -24.78
CA ILE A 441 -29.72 -0.92 -24.84
C ILE A 441 -30.45 -1.68 -23.73
N SER A 442 -31.07 -2.80 -24.06
CA SER A 442 -31.90 -3.55 -23.11
C SER A 442 -31.38 -4.98 -22.90
N GLY A 443 -31.65 -5.51 -21.72
CA GLY A 443 -31.38 -6.90 -21.35
C GLY A 443 -32.16 -7.29 -20.11
N GLN A 444 -31.79 -8.41 -19.51
CA GLN A 444 -32.48 -8.95 -18.34
C GLN A 444 -31.48 -9.45 -17.30
N LEU A 445 -31.66 -9.06 -16.05
CA LEU A 445 -30.95 -9.60 -14.91
C LEU A 445 -31.82 -10.67 -14.24
N GLU A 446 -31.21 -11.81 -13.90
CA GLU A 446 -31.85 -12.91 -13.18
C GLU A 446 -31.09 -13.11 -11.86
N ILE A 447 -31.76 -12.79 -10.75
CA ILE A 447 -31.20 -12.84 -9.41
C ILE A 447 -31.60 -14.15 -8.75
N GLU A 448 -30.62 -15.04 -8.61
CA GLU A 448 -30.79 -16.34 -7.98
C GLU A 448 -30.71 -16.19 -6.45
N LYS A 449 -31.69 -16.78 -5.76
CA LYS A 449 -31.73 -16.81 -4.30
C LYS A 449 -30.58 -17.68 -3.79
N ILE A 450 -29.85 -17.20 -2.79
CA ILE A 450 -28.84 -18.01 -2.13
C ILE A 450 -29.57 -19.08 -1.31
N GLU A 451 -29.49 -20.35 -1.72
CA GLU A 451 -29.84 -21.46 -0.83
C GLU A 451 -28.81 -21.52 0.29
N GLU A 452 -29.18 -21.05 1.48
CA GLU A 452 -28.41 -21.29 2.69
C GLU A 452 -28.37 -22.81 2.92
N LEU A 453 -27.22 -23.44 2.60
CA LEU A 453 -26.94 -24.80 3.02
C LEU A 453 -27.12 -24.86 4.55
N PRO A 454 -27.91 -25.81 5.10
CA PRO A 454 -28.13 -25.87 6.53
C PRO A 454 -26.78 -26.01 7.25
N GLU A 455 -26.49 -25.07 8.15
CA GLU A 455 -25.21 -24.93 8.87
C GLU A 455 -24.80 -26.19 9.67
N GLU A 456 -25.70 -27.14 9.88
CA GLU A 456 -25.41 -28.37 10.59
C GLU A 456 -26.04 -29.58 9.90
N ILE A 457 -25.21 -30.47 9.35
CA ILE A 457 -25.69 -31.75 8.83
C ILE A 457 -25.88 -32.74 10.01
N PRO A 458 -27.11 -33.19 10.33
CA PRO A 458 -27.39 -33.92 11.58
C PRO A 458 -26.57 -35.21 11.78
N TRP A 459 -26.26 -35.95 10.71
CA TRP A 459 -25.51 -37.20 10.80
C TRP A 459 -24.08 -37.02 11.34
N TYR A 460 -23.50 -35.82 11.22
CA TYR A 460 -22.17 -35.53 11.74
C TYR A 460 -22.13 -35.48 13.28
N LYS A 461 -23.22 -35.05 13.94
CA LYS A 461 -23.36 -35.14 15.41
C LYS A 461 -23.45 -36.60 15.86
N ASP A 462 -24.22 -37.42 15.15
CA ASP A 462 -24.38 -38.85 15.46
C ASP A 462 -23.06 -39.62 15.25
N LEU A 463 -22.29 -39.28 14.21
CA LEU A 463 -21.01 -39.91 13.93
C LEU A 463 -19.93 -39.53 14.96
N ARG A 464 -19.92 -38.26 15.41
CA ARG A 464 -19.04 -37.79 16.48
C ARG A 464 -19.40 -38.43 17.82
N PHE A 465 -20.68 -38.56 18.13
CA PHE A 465 -21.18 -39.23 19.34
C PHE A 465 -20.84 -40.73 19.33
N GLY A 466 -21.00 -41.39 18.17
CA GLY A 466 -20.59 -42.78 17.95
C GLY A 466 -19.08 -43.00 18.14
N LEU A 467 -18.25 -42.08 17.65
CA LEU A 467 -16.78 -42.12 17.85
C LEU A 467 -16.38 -41.96 19.33
N TYR A 468 -17.05 -41.09 20.09
CA TYR A 468 -16.80 -40.96 21.53
C TYR A 468 -17.19 -42.22 22.31
N ILE A 469 -18.32 -42.85 21.96
CA ILE A 469 -18.73 -44.12 22.56
C ILE A 469 -17.71 -45.22 22.24
N LEU A 470 -17.24 -45.32 21.00
CA LEU A 470 -16.23 -46.29 20.60
C LEU A 470 -14.91 -46.09 21.37
N LEU A 471 -14.46 -44.83 21.52
CA LEU A 471 -13.27 -44.48 22.30
C LEU A 471 -13.42 -44.90 23.78
N LEU A 472 -14.57 -44.63 24.39
CA LEU A 472 -14.87 -45.04 25.76
C LEU A 472 -14.85 -46.56 25.93
N ILE A 473 -15.43 -47.31 24.98
CA ILE A 473 -15.40 -48.78 24.97
C ILE A 473 -13.97 -49.30 24.88
N LEU A 474 -13.14 -48.71 24.01
CA LEU A 474 -11.72 -49.10 23.86
C LEU A 474 -10.91 -48.82 25.13
N ILE A 475 -11.15 -47.67 25.79
CA ILE A 475 -10.52 -47.34 27.07
C ILE A 475 -10.93 -48.34 28.14
N LEU A 476 -12.22 -48.68 28.23
CA LEU A 476 -12.74 -49.67 29.18
C LEU A 476 -12.15 -51.07 28.92
N ALA A 477 -12.07 -51.48 27.66
CA ALA A 477 -11.44 -52.73 27.26
C ALA A 477 -9.95 -52.77 27.62
N ALA A 478 -9.22 -51.67 27.42
CA ALA A 478 -7.83 -51.53 27.84
C ALA A 478 -7.68 -51.64 29.37
N ILE A 479 -8.53 -50.96 30.14
CA ILE A 479 -8.53 -51.06 31.61
C ILE A 479 -8.81 -52.51 32.07
N ILE A 480 -9.78 -53.19 31.47
CA ILE A 480 -10.08 -54.60 31.77
C ILE A 480 -8.88 -55.50 31.40
N TYR A 481 -8.25 -55.26 30.26
CA TYR A 481 -7.07 -56.00 29.83
C TYR A 481 -5.90 -55.82 30.81
N PHE A 482 -5.59 -54.57 31.19
CA PHE A 482 -4.51 -54.28 32.13
C PHE A 482 -4.79 -54.78 33.55
N THR A 483 -6.03 -54.73 34.02
CA THR A 483 -6.42 -55.29 35.33
C THR A 483 -6.36 -56.82 35.35
N ARG A 484 -6.77 -57.50 34.26
CA ARG A 484 -6.59 -58.96 34.11
C ARG A 484 -5.13 -59.37 34.02
N LYS A 485 -4.30 -58.63 33.27
CA LYS A 485 -2.85 -58.85 33.18
C LYS A 485 -2.17 -58.69 34.54
N LYS A 486 -2.57 -57.69 35.33
CA LYS A 486 -2.06 -57.47 36.70
C LYS A 486 -2.48 -58.59 37.66
N ARG A 487 -3.72 -59.11 37.56
CA ARG A 487 -4.17 -60.29 38.32
C ARG A 487 -3.43 -61.57 37.95
N HIS A 488 -3.13 -61.80 36.66
CA HIS A 488 -2.33 -62.96 36.22
C HIS A 488 -0.88 -62.90 36.73
N LYS A 489 -0.29 -61.70 36.80
CA LYS A 489 1.05 -61.50 37.36
C LYS A 489 1.10 -61.74 38.88
N HIS A 490 -0.02 -61.54 39.59
CA HIS A 490 -0.09 -61.84 41.02
C HIS A 490 -0.32 -63.33 41.32
N ARG A 491 -1.03 -64.05 40.44
CA ARG A 491 -1.34 -65.48 40.59
C ARG A 491 -0.19 -66.43 40.22
N THR A 492 0.88 -65.90 39.61
CA THR A 492 2.12 -66.62 39.27
C THR A 492 3.25 -66.35 40.27
N SER A 493 2.97 -65.64 41.36
CA SER A 493 3.92 -65.26 42.42
C SER A 493 3.50 -65.78 43.81
N ILE A 494 2.60 -66.78 43.86
CA ILE A 494 2.23 -67.53 45.07
C ILE A 494 2.61 -68.98 44.87
#